data_AF-A0A662E4X9-F1
#
_entry.id   AF-A0A662E4X9-F1
#
_cell.length_a   1.000
_cell.length_b   1.000
_cell.length_c   1.000
_cell.angle_alpha   90.00
_cell.angle_beta   90.00
_cell.angle_gamma   90.00
#
_symmetry.space_group_name_H-M   'P 1'
#
loop_
_entity.id
_entity.type
_entity.pdbx_description
1 polymer ?
#
loop_
_entity_poly.entity_id
_entity_poly.type
_entity_poly.pdbx_seq_one_letter_code
_entity_poly.pdbx_strand_id
1 'polypeptide(L)'
;MSNSLHSRAQKVRAHAAIRAWEYRQRNHSKGVWFRHRRVLADAESAFAIPPSEVMLLEEEGYVREPVGSEIEPQKVLLFVPAARIEEIPEKRRLRVALDAEFFAAPCVVLLRFEHAID
;
A
#
# COMPACT_ATOMS: atom_id res chain seq x y z
N MET A 1 -27.49 -10.66 -21.36
CA MET A 1 -27.83 -9.32 -20.81
C MET A 1 -27.12 -8.98 -19.50
N SER A 2 -26.66 -9.94 -18.69
CA SER A 2 -25.89 -9.70 -17.44
C SER A 2 -24.52 -9.04 -17.66
N ASN A 3 -23.76 -9.46 -18.69
CA ASN A 3 -22.40 -8.95 -18.93
C ASN A 3 -22.33 -7.46 -19.31
N SER A 4 -23.35 -6.91 -19.99
CA SER A 4 -23.36 -5.48 -20.36
C SER A 4 -23.63 -4.58 -19.16
N LEU A 5 -24.44 -5.02 -18.20
CA LEU A 5 -24.65 -4.33 -16.93
C LEU A 5 -23.39 -4.41 -16.06
N HIS A 6 -22.73 -5.56 -16.01
CA HIS A 6 -21.49 -5.75 -15.26
C HIS A 6 -20.36 -4.85 -15.79
N SER A 7 -20.17 -4.81 -17.11
CA SER A 7 -19.18 -3.95 -17.76
C SER A 7 -19.46 -2.45 -17.53
N ARG A 8 -20.73 -2.04 -17.59
CA ARG A 8 -21.13 -0.66 -17.28
C ARG A 8 -20.88 -0.31 -15.81
N ALA A 9 -21.22 -1.20 -14.88
CA ALA A 9 -20.96 -1.00 -13.46
C ALA A 9 -19.46 -0.91 -13.14
N GLN A 10 -18.62 -1.69 -13.83
CA GLN A 10 -17.16 -1.64 -13.71
C GLN A 10 -16.61 -0.30 -14.22
N LYS A 11 -17.09 0.19 -15.38
CA LYS A 11 -16.71 1.51 -15.92
C LYS A 11 -17.12 2.66 -15.01
N VAL A 12 -18.33 2.61 -14.44
CA VAL A 12 -18.80 3.64 -13.49
C VAL A 12 -17.95 3.64 -12.22
N ARG A 13 -17.61 2.46 -11.67
CA ARG A 13 -16.71 2.34 -10.51
C ARG A 13 -15.31 2.86 -10.81
N ALA A 14 -14.76 2.54 -11.98
CA ALA A 14 -13.47 3.06 -12.42
C ALA A 14 -13.47 4.58 -12.56
N HIS A 15 -14.50 5.16 -13.18
CA HIS A 15 -14.63 6.62 -13.31
C HIS A 15 -14.83 7.31 -11.96
N ALA A 16 -15.59 6.72 -11.03
CA ALA A 16 -15.74 7.24 -9.68
C ALA A 16 -14.42 7.21 -8.91
N ALA A 17 -13.65 6.12 -9.03
CA ALA A 17 -12.31 6.01 -8.44
C ALA A 17 -11.35 7.06 -9.00
N ILE A 18 -11.34 7.27 -10.32
CA ILE A 18 -10.53 8.31 -10.98
C ILE A 18 -10.95 9.70 -10.50
N ARG A 19 -12.25 10.03 -10.50
CA ARG A 19 -12.76 11.34 -10.06
C ARG A 19 -12.48 11.61 -8.58
N ALA A 20 -12.64 10.61 -7.73
CA ALA A 20 -12.32 10.72 -6.31
C ALA A 20 -10.80 10.86 -6.09
N TRP A 21 -9.99 10.15 -6.88
CA TRP A 21 -8.54 10.34 -6.94
C TRP A 21 -8.19 11.77 -7.38
N GLU A 22 -8.73 12.27 -8.49
CA GLU A 22 -8.52 13.65 -8.96
C GLU A 22 -8.95 14.70 -7.92
N TYR A 23 -10.09 14.48 -7.25
CA TYR A 23 -10.61 15.36 -6.22
C TYR A 23 -9.71 15.40 -4.98
N ARG A 24 -9.20 14.24 -4.54
CA ARG A 24 -8.18 14.17 -3.49
C ARG A 24 -6.87 14.80 -3.95
N GLN A 25 -6.39 14.50 -5.15
CA GLN A 25 -5.15 15.05 -5.72
C GLN A 25 -5.19 16.59 -5.81
N ARG A 26 -6.36 17.19 -6.05
CA ARG A 26 -6.51 18.66 -6.00
C ARG A 26 -6.21 19.26 -4.62
N ASN A 27 -6.46 18.53 -3.53
CA ASN A 27 -6.11 18.94 -2.16
C ASN A 27 -4.79 18.30 -1.65
N HIS A 28 -4.34 17.19 -2.25
CA HIS A 28 -3.18 16.35 -1.87
C HIS A 28 -1.91 16.56 -2.71
N SER A 29 -1.92 17.45 -3.71
CA SER A 29 -0.73 17.90 -4.43
C SER A 29 0.38 18.49 -3.52
N LYS A 30 0.09 18.65 -2.22
CA LYS A 30 1.01 18.92 -1.09
C LYS A 30 2.02 17.79 -0.78
N GLY A 31 2.57 17.12 -1.79
CA GLY A 31 3.70 16.20 -1.62
C GLY A 31 3.38 14.79 -1.12
N VAL A 32 2.14 14.28 -1.26
CA VAL A 32 1.82 12.86 -0.93
C VAL A 32 2.71 11.89 -1.69
N TRP A 33 2.87 12.11 -2.99
CA TRP A 33 3.76 11.27 -3.82
C TRP A 33 5.20 11.30 -3.32
N PHE A 34 5.65 12.45 -2.84
CA PHE A 34 6.97 12.60 -2.24
C PHE A 34 7.06 11.85 -0.90
N ARG A 35 6.04 11.96 -0.02
CA ARG A 35 6.00 11.22 1.25
C ARG A 35 5.98 9.70 1.04
N HIS A 36 5.22 9.22 0.06
CA HIS A 36 5.23 7.79 -0.32
C HIS A 36 6.59 7.36 -0.85
N ARG A 37 7.20 8.15 -1.74
CA ARG A 37 8.55 7.87 -2.22
C ARG A 37 9.56 7.86 -1.07
N ARG A 38 9.39 8.73 -0.07
CA ARG A 38 10.25 8.73 1.13
C ARG A 38 10.07 7.46 1.96
N VAL A 39 8.84 7.05 2.24
CA VAL A 39 8.58 5.76 2.91
C VAL A 39 9.19 4.59 2.15
N LEU A 40 9.07 4.56 0.81
CA LEU A 40 9.70 3.52 0.00
C LEU A 40 11.23 3.64 -0.08
N ALA A 41 11.78 4.84 0.04
CA ALA A 41 13.23 5.05 0.06
C ALA A 41 13.87 4.49 1.33
N ASP A 42 13.13 4.47 2.44
CA ASP A 42 13.57 3.86 3.70
C ASP A 42 13.41 2.33 3.69
N ALA A 43 12.80 1.75 2.66
CA ALA A 43 12.50 0.33 2.56
C ALA A 43 13.51 -0.41 1.68
N GLU A 44 14.16 -1.43 2.26
CA GLU A 44 15.00 -2.38 1.53
C GLU A 44 14.16 -3.32 0.67
N SER A 45 13.04 -3.80 1.23
CA SER A 45 12.14 -4.72 0.55
C SER A 45 10.69 -4.49 0.93
N ALA A 46 9.79 -4.95 0.06
CA ALA A 46 8.35 -4.80 0.21
C ALA A 46 7.64 -6.11 -0.11
N PHE A 47 6.59 -6.43 0.65
CA PHE A 47 5.79 -7.63 0.46
C PHE A 47 4.31 -7.32 0.58
N ALA A 48 3.52 -7.78 -0.38
CA ALA A 48 2.07 -7.83 -0.25
C ALA A 48 1.69 -8.94 0.73
N ILE A 49 0.75 -8.66 1.64
CA ILE A 49 0.28 -9.60 2.66
C ILE A 49 -1.25 -9.68 2.68
N PRO A 50 -1.83 -10.77 3.20
CA PRO A 50 -3.27 -10.84 3.45
C PRO A 50 -3.74 -9.80 4.48
N PRO A 51 -4.97 -9.28 4.39
CA PRO A 51 -5.51 -8.36 5.39
C PRO A 51 -5.63 -8.95 6.82
N SER A 52 -5.75 -10.28 6.96
CA SER A 52 -5.76 -10.94 8.27
C SER A 52 -4.45 -10.76 9.03
N GLU A 53 -3.33 -10.77 8.31
CA GLU A 53 -1.99 -10.57 8.89
C GLU A 53 -1.78 -9.14 9.36
N VAL A 54 -2.43 -8.16 8.70
CA VAL A 54 -2.39 -6.77 9.17
C VAL A 54 -2.95 -6.65 10.58
N MET A 55 -4.09 -7.29 10.86
CA MET A 55 -4.71 -7.21 12.19
C MET A 55 -3.79 -7.79 13.27
N LEU A 56 -3.17 -8.95 12.99
CA LEU A 56 -2.21 -9.57 13.91
C LEU A 56 -1.01 -8.66 14.15
N LEU A 57 -0.44 -8.06 13.10
CA LEU A 57 0.68 -7.14 13.24
C LEU A 57 0.29 -5.88 14.05
N GLU A 58 -0.92 -5.35 13.90
CA GLU A 58 -1.37 -4.22 14.71
C GLU A 58 -1.57 -4.59 16.18
N GLU A 59 -2.08 -5.80 16.45
CA GLU A 59 -2.18 -6.35 17.82
C GLU A 59 -0.80 -6.60 18.44
N GLU A 60 0.18 -6.98 17.64
CA GLU A 60 1.61 -7.07 18.02
C GLU A 60 2.27 -5.69 18.24
N GLY A 61 1.59 -4.60 17.88
CA GLY A 61 2.03 -3.22 18.12
C GLY A 61 2.68 -2.52 16.93
N TYR A 62 2.67 -3.10 15.72
CA TYR A 62 3.16 -2.45 14.52
C TYR A 62 2.23 -1.31 14.09
N VAL A 63 2.80 -0.15 13.75
CA VAL A 63 2.06 1.07 13.46
C VAL A 63 1.96 1.31 11.95
N ARG A 64 0.75 1.63 11.48
CA ARG A 64 0.52 2.01 10.08
C ARG A 64 1.25 3.30 9.73
N GLU A 65 1.97 3.31 8.61
CA GLU A 65 2.50 4.53 8.03
C GLU A 65 1.33 5.41 7.55
N PRO A 66 1.15 6.63 8.11
CA PRO A 66 -0.04 7.46 7.86
C PRO A 66 -0.29 7.75 6.38
N VAL A 67 0.80 7.85 5.60
CA VAL A 67 0.76 8.16 4.17
C VAL A 67 -0.04 7.13 3.37
N GLY A 68 -0.14 5.87 3.83
CA GLY A 68 -0.96 4.84 3.18
C GLY A 68 -2.44 5.22 3.06
N SER A 69 -2.96 5.99 4.01
CA SER A 69 -4.34 6.48 4.00
C SER A 69 -4.56 7.71 3.11
N GLU A 70 -3.49 8.33 2.63
CA GLU A 70 -3.52 9.58 1.84
C GLU A 70 -3.66 9.33 0.32
N ILE A 71 -3.70 8.07 -0.12
CA ILE A 71 -3.87 7.67 -1.52
C ILE A 71 -5.12 6.83 -1.73
N GLU A 72 -5.55 6.71 -2.99
CA GLU A 72 -6.62 5.81 -3.39
C GLU A 72 -6.12 4.82 -4.46
N PRO A 73 -6.39 3.51 -4.31
CA PRO A 73 -7.01 2.90 -3.13
C PRO A 73 -6.14 3.08 -1.88
N GLN A 74 -6.79 3.25 -0.73
CA GLN A 74 -6.07 3.35 0.55
C GLN A 74 -5.23 2.10 0.75
N LYS A 75 -4.06 2.30 1.36
CA LYS A 75 -3.11 1.23 1.64
C LYS A 75 -2.84 1.14 3.12
N VAL A 76 -2.64 -0.09 3.58
CA VAL A 76 -1.94 -0.35 4.84
C VAL A 76 -0.48 -0.56 4.50
N LEU A 77 0.37 0.26 5.11
CA LEU A 77 1.83 0.18 5.01
C LEU A 77 2.37 0.02 6.43
N LEU A 78 3.16 -1.02 6.68
CA LEU A 78 3.72 -1.33 8.00
C LEU A 78 5.22 -1.61 7.84
N PHE A 79 6.07 -1.04 8.69
CA PHE A 79 7.46 -1.50 8.78
C PHE A 79 7.57 -2.64 9.79
N VAL A 80 8.12 -3.77 9.36
CA VAL A 80 8.17 -5.02 10.13
C VAL A 80 9.60 -5.60 10.04
N PRO A 81 10.20 -6.08 11.14
CA PRO A 81 11.50 -6.74 11.12
C PRO A 81 11.54 -7.97 10.22
N ALA A 82 12.69 -8.24 9.60
CA ALA A 82 12.86 -9.35 8.66
C ALA A 82 12.43 -10.70 9.25
N ALA A 83 12.80 -10.97 10.50
CA ALA A 83 12.42 -12.22 11.19
C ALA A 83 10.90 -12.41 11.24
N ARG A 84 10.15 -11.34 11.54
CA ARG A 84 8.68 -11.42 11.60
C ARG A 84 8.06 -11.49 10.21
N ILE A 85 8.60 -10.77 9.22
CA ILE A 85 8.19 -10.92 7.81
C ILE A 85 8.38 -12.37 7.35
N GLU A 86 9.43 -13.06 7.81
CA GLU A 86 9.66 -14.44 7.39
C GLU A 86 8.54 -15.41 7.77
N GLU A 87 7.87 -15.14 8.87
CA GLU A 87 6.78 -15.94 9.41
C GLU A 87 5.40 -15.64 8.77
N ILE A 88 5.28 -14.57 7.98
CA ILE A 88 4.00 -14.18 7.38
C ILE A 88 3.61 -15.18 6.27
N PRO A 89 2.47 -15.87 6.39
CA PRO A 89 1.98 -16.77 5.35
C PRO A 89 1.53 -16.00 4.11
N GLU A 90 1.67 -16.62 2.94
CA GLU A 90 1.19 -16.09 1.65
C GLU A 90 1.78 -14.73 1.23
N LYS A 91 2.82 -14.26 1.92
CA LYS A 91 3.50 -13.02 1.54
C LYS A 91 4.05 -13.13 0.12
N ARG A 92 3.87 -12.09 -0.68
CA ARG A 92 4.41 -12.01 -2.04
C ARG A 92 5.33 -10.82 -2.16
N ARG A 93 6.58 -11.06 -2.57
CA ARG A 93 7.55 -10.00 -2.79
C ARG A 93 7.05 -9.02 -3.87
N LEU A 94 7.17 -7.74 -3.58
CA LEU A 94 6.90 -6.65 -4.51
C LEU A 94 8.22 -5.97 -4.87
N ARG A 95 8.22 -5.30 -6.02
CA ARG A 95 9.24 -4.29 -6.31
C ARG A 95 9.03 -3.09 -5.38
N VAL A 96 10.12 -2.55 -4.83
CA VAL A 96 10.08 -1.28 -4.09
C VAL A 96 9.97 -0.13 -5.08
N ALA A 97 8.76 0.11 -5.58
CA ALA A 97 8.44 1.16 -6.53
C ALA A 97 6.97 1.55 -6.43
N LEU A 98 6.63 2.78 -6.85
CA LEU A 98 5.25 3.20 -7.04
C LEU A 98 4.74 2.72 -8.40
N ASP A 99 4.55 1.41 -8.54
CA ASP A 99 4.08 0.76 -9.76
C ASP A 99 2.68 0.14 -9.59
N ALA A 100 2.16 -0.45 -10.68
CA ALA A 100 0.83 -1.04 -10.69
C ALA A 100 0.67 -2.18 -9.69
N GLU A 101 1.71 -3.00 -9.47
CA GLU A 101 1.65 -4.08 -8.49
C GLU A 101 1.60 -3.54 -7.06
N PHE A 102 2.41 -2.54 -6.75
CA PHE A 102 2.35 -1.86 -5.47
C PHE A 102 0.96 -1.29 -5.24
N PHE A 103 0.38 -0.55 -6.18
CA PHE A 103 -0.97 0.02 -6.00
C PHE A 103 -2.08 -1.03 -5.92
N ALA A 104 -1.92 -2.18 -6.58
CA ALA A 104 -2.89 -3.27 -6.53
C ALA A 104 -2.90 -4.01 -5.18
N ALA A 105 -1.81 -4.00 -4.41
CA ALA A 105 -1.71 -4.72 -3.13
C ALA A 105 -2.21 -3.85 -1.95
N PRO A 106 -3.43 -4.03 -1.40
CA PRO A 106 -3.99 -3.12 -0.39
C PRO A 106 -3.20 -3.10 0.92
N CYS A 107 -2.49 -4.19 1.25
CA CYS A 107 -1.70 -4.33 2.47
C CYS A 107 -0.26 -4.69 2.11
N VAL A 108 0.70 -3.89 2.58
CA VAL A 108 2.11 -4.06 2.28
C VAL A 108 2.93 -3.93 3.56
N VAL A 109 3.79 -4.90 3.83
CA VAL A 109 4.85 -4.78 4.83
C VAL A 109 6.16 -4.39 4.16
N LEU A 110 6.92 -3.55 4.85
CA LEU A 110 8.18 -2.99 4.40
C LEU A 110 9.28 -3.40 5.39
N LEU A 111 10.43 -3.83 4.88
CA LEU A 111 11.64 -4.00 5.67
C LEU A 111 12.46 -2.72 5.57
N ARG A 112 12.91 -2.14 6.68
CA ARG A 112 13.84 -1.00 6.65
C ARG A 112 15.23 -1.48 6.25
N PHE A 113 16.00 -0.63 5.56
CA PHE A 113 17.45 -0.82 5.51
C PHE A 113 18.02 -0.83 6.93
N GLU A 114 18.96 -1.73 7.22
CA GLU A 114 19.79 -1.60 8.41
C GLU A 114 20.67 -0.38 8.23
N HIS A 115 20.41 0.69 9.00
CA HIS A 115 21.37 1.78 9.10
C HIS A 115 22.55 1.27 9.91
N ALA A 116 23.66 0.95 9.23
CA ALA A 116 24.95 0.87 9.88
C ALA A 116 25.21 2.25 10.51
N ILE A 117 25.10 2.34 11.83
CA ILE A 117 25.63 3.45 12.58
C ILE A 117 27.14 3.17 12.67
N ASP A 118 27.90 3.76 11.76
CA ASP A 118 29.34 3.97 11.95
C ASP A 118 29.57 5.19 12.85
#